data_AF-A0A3R7EC40-F1
#
_entry.id   AF-A0A3R7EC40-F1
#
_cell.length_a   1.000
_cell.length_b   1.000
_cell.length_c   1.000
_cell.angle_alpha   90.00
_cell.angle_beta   90.00
_cell.angle_gamma   90.00
#
_symmetry.space_group_name_H-M   'P 1'
#
loop_
_entity.id
_entity.type
_entity.pdbx_description
1 polymer ?
#
loop_
_entity_poly.entity_id
_entity_poly.type
_entity_poly.pdbx_seq_one_letter_code
_entity_poly.pdbx_strand_id
1 'polypeptide(L)'
;MPMKKNFDIIYPEKEFGEGCDIVAVNRKIVYLVEFKKCNLSISDANKAARQIKLTEEKLIVNNKIPDNNTLVRIVLHDDHGGCYVYSQAQIELERRKIKRQPLSSASKLLRRLYDLYKKSCKN
;
A
#
# COMPACT_ATOMS: atom_id res chain seq x y z
N MET A 1 16.41 19.36 17.75
CA MET A 1 16.49 17.97 17.27
C MET A 1 15.26 17.67 16.42
N PRO A 2 15.36 17.25 15.14
CA PRO A 2 14.18 16.89 14.38
C PRO A 2 13.66 15.55 14.90
N MET A 3 12.45 15.54 15.47
CA MET A 3 11.76 14.30 15.85
C MET A 3 11.74 13.36 14.64
N LYS A 4 12.36 12.19 14.74
CA LYS A 4 12.14 11.10 13.79
C LYS A 4 10.62 10.93 13.68
N LYS A 5 10.06 11.20 12.50
CA LYS A 5 8.65 10.92 12.22
C LYS A 5 8.48 9.41 12.26
N ASN A 6 8.17 8.89 13.45
CA ASN A 6 7.84 7.48 13.61
C ASN A 6 6.48 7.25 12.95
N PHE A 7 6.43 6.24 12.10
CA PHE A 7 5.19 5.72 11.55
C PHE A 7 4.82 4.50 12.38
N ASP A 8 3.56 4.43 12.80
CA ASP A 8 2.97 3.22 13.35
C ASP A 8 2.66 2.28 12.18
N ILE A 9 3.13 1.04 12.29
CA ILE A 9 3.03 0.04 11.22
C ILE A 9 1.94 -0.95 11.58
N ILE A 10 1.01 -1.14 10.65
CA ILE A 10 -0.10 -2.09 10.75
C ILE A 10 0.01 -3.07 9.59
N TYR A 11 -0.28 -4.34 9.83
CA TYR A 11 -0.36 -5.39 8.80
C TYR A 11 -1.80 -5.88 8.70
N PRO A 12 -2.63 -5.27 7.84
CA PRO A 12 -4.07 -5.54 7.77
C PRO A 12 -4.43 -7.02 7.63
N GLU A 13 -3.74 -7.78 6.78
CA GLU A 13 -3.99 -9.21 6.64
C GLU A 13 -3.81 -9.98 7.95
N LYS A 14 -2.83 -9.60 8.79
CA LYS A 14 -2.60 -10.23 10.10
C LYS A 14 -3.58 -9.74 11.16
N GLU A 15 -3.98 -8.48 11.08
CA GLU A 15 -4.87 -7.87 12.08
C GLU A 15 -6.34 -8.19 11.84
N PHE A 16 -6.75 -8.30 10.58
CA PHE A 16 -8.16 -8.40 10.18
C PHE A 16 -8.47 -9.62 9.30
N GLY A 17 -7.48 -10.46 8.97
CA GLY A 17 -7.61 -11.61 8.07
C GLY A 17 -7.66 -11.26 6.58
N GLU A 18 -7.69 -9.97 6.24
CA GLU A 18 -7.72 -9.46 4.86
C GLU A 18 -7.28 -8.00 4.85
N GLY A 19 -6.95 -7.49 3.66
CA GLY A 19 -6.62 -6.10 3.44
C GLY A 19 -5.42 -5.96 2.51
N CYS A 20 -4.81 -4.78 2.51
CA CYS A 20 -3.56 -4.55 1.82
C CYS A 20 -2.38 -5.04 2.66
N ASP A 21 -1.23 -5.22 2.00
CA ASP A 21 -0.05 -5.82 2.61
C ASP A 21 0.47 -5.07 3.86
N ILE A 22 0.53 -3.74 3.80
CA ILE A 22 1.05 -2.93 4.91
C ILE A 22 0.43 -1.54 4.94
N VAL A 23 0.30 -1.00 6.15
CA VAL A 23 -0.15 0.35 6.41
C VAL A 23 0.87 1.07 7.30
N ALA A 24 1.16 2.31 6.94
CA ALA A 24 2.01 3.19 7.75
C ALA A 24 1.22 4.45 8.13
N VAL A 25 0.97 4.61 9.43
CA VAL A 25 0.21 5.72 10.00
C VAL A 25 1.18 6.71 10.64
N ASN A 26 1.03 7.99 10.32
CA ASN A 26 1.59 9.10 11.07
C ASN A 26 0.46 10.09 11.33
N ARG A 27 0.59 10.95 12.34
CA ARG A 27 -0.40 11.90 12.90
C ARG A 27 -1.59 12.26 11.99
N LYS A 28 -1.34 12.63 10.73
CA LYS A 28 -2.40 12.98 9.75
C LYS A 28 -2.32 12.22 8.42
N ILE A 29 -1.28 11.43 8.17
CA ILE A 29 -1.06 10.78 6.87
C ILE A 29 -1.02 9.27 7.05
N VAL A 30 -1.83 8.57 6.27
CA VAL A 30 -1.91 7.10 6.26
C VAL A 30 -1.53 6.60 4.89
N TYR A 31 -0.45 5.82 4.81
CA TYR A 31 -0.05 5.14 3.60
C TYR A 31 -0.66 3.75 3.59
N LEU A 32 -1.55 3.48 2.63
CA LEU A 32 -2.14 2.17 2.36
C LEU A 32 -1.36 1.58 1.18
N VAL A 33 -0.56 0.54 1.42
CA VAL A 33 0.37 0.02 0.41
C VAL A 33 0.08 -1.45 0.12
N GLU A 34 -0.18 -1.74 -1.15
CA GLU A 34 -0.24 -3.09 -1.72
C GLU A 34 1.01 -3.34 -2.58
N PHE A 35 1.65 -4.49 -2.41
CA PHE A 35 2.82 -4.89 -3.18
C PHE A 35 2.46 -5.81 -4.33
N LYS A 36 3.05 -5.56 -5.49
CA LYS A 36 2.92 -6.44 -6.66
C LYS A 36 4.29 -6.83 -7.19
N LYS A 37 4.58 -8.13 -7.25
CA LYS A 37 5.90 -8.69 -7.63
C LYS A 37 6.06 -9.09 -9.11
N CYS A 38 5.07 -8.82 -9.95
CA CYS A 38 5.03 -9.32 -11.33
C CYS A 38 4.29 -8.32 -12.22
N ASN A 39 4.08 -8.69 -13.49
CA ASN A 39 3.17 -8.00 -14.41
C ASN A 39 1.89 -7.53 -13.71
N LEU A 40 1.48 -6.29 -14.02
CA LEU A 40 0.31 -5.66 -13.42
C LEU A 40 -0.84 -5.65 -14.42
N SER A 41 -1.75 -6.61 -14.29
CA SER A 41 -2.96 -6.73 -15.10
C SER A 41 -4.12 -5.89 -14.54
N ILE A 42 -5.21 -5.76 -15.32
CA ILE A 42 -6.46 -5.13 -14.83
C ILE A 42 -7.06 -5.89 -13.65
N SER A 43 -6.95 -7.23 -13.64
CA SER A 43 -7.42 -8.05 -12.52
C SER A 43 -6.64 -7.73 -11.24
N ASP A 44 -5.32 -7.58 -11.35
CA ASP A 44 -4.46 -7.19 -10.23
C ASP A 44 -4.80 -5.80 -9.71
N ALA A 45 -5.02 -4.83 -10.60
CA ALA A 45 -5.44 -3.48 -10.22
C ALA A 45 -6.79 -3.50 -9.46
N ASN A 46 -7.75 -4.28 -9.96
CA ASN A 46 -9.04 -4.46 -9.28
C ASN A 46 -8.89 -5.10 -7.90
N LYS A 47 -8.04 -6.12 -7.77
CA LYS A 47 -7.76 -6.80 -6.51
C LYS A 47 -7.12 -5.84 -5.49
N ALA A 48 -6.05 -5.16 -5.89
CA ALA A 48 -5.35 -4.19 -5.05
C ALA A 48 -6.29 -3.08 -4.57
N ALA A 49 -7.11 -2.55 -5.47
CA ALA A 49 -8.08 -1.53 -5.12
C ALA A 49 -9.16 -2.02 -4.14
N ARG A 50 -9.61 -3.28 -4.27
CA ARG A 50 -10.53 -3.90 -3.30
C ARG A 50 -9.87 -4.03 -1.93
N GLN A 51 -8.65 -4.54 -1.86
CA GLN A 51 -7.89 -4.70 -0.61
C GLN A 51 -7.63 -3.37 0.09
N ILE A 52 -7.23 -2.34 -0.65
CA ILE A 52 -7.02 -0.99 -0.12
C ILE A 52 -8.32 -0.41 0.45
N LYS A 53 -9.43 -0.52 -0.28
CA LYS A 53 -10.74 -0.02 0.17
C LYS A 53 -11.20 -0.74 1.45
N LEU A 54 -11.11 -2.07 1.48
CA LEU A 54 -11.45 -2.86 2.68
C LEU A 54 -10.59 -2.47 3.89
N THR A 55 -9.30 -2.25 3.66
CA THR A 55 -8.39 -1.82 4.73
C THR A 55 -8.76 -0.46 5.28
N GLU A 56 -9.04 0.50 4.40
CA GLU A 56 -9.50 1.84 4.78
C GLU A 56 -10.75 1.78 5.67
N GLU A 57 -11.77 1.02 5.24
CA GLU A 57 -13.00 0.82 6.00
C GLU A 57 -12.74 0.18 7.37
N LYS A 58 -11.91 -0.88 7.43
CA LYS A 58 -11.59 -1.54 8.70
C LYS A 58 -10.80 -0.65 9.65
N LEU A 59 -9.86 0.13 9.17
CA LEU A 59 -9.08 1.05 10.01
C LEU A 59 -9.95 2.13 10.65
N ILE A 60 -10.93 2.64 9.91
CA ILE A 60 -11.91 3.62 10.39
C ILE A 60 -12.85 2.99 11.41
N VAL A 61 -13.52 1.89 11.06
CA VAL A 61 -14.52 1.22 11.91
C VAL A 61 -13.92 0.75 13.25
N ASN A 62 -12.65 0.34 13.24
CA ASN A 62 -11.94 -0.11 14.46
C ASN A 62 -11.18 1.03 15.18
N ASN A 63 -11.45 2.30 14.85
CA ASN A 63 -10.82 3.47 15.46
C ASN A 63 -9.28 3.47 15.43
N LYS A 64 -8.67 2.84 14.42
CA LYS A 64 -7.21 2.80 14.23
C LYS A 64 -6.69 4.09 13.61
N ILE A 65 -7.52 4.75 12.81
CA ILE A 65 -7.24 6.07 12.24
C ILE A 65 -8.52 6.94 12.31
N PRO A 66 -8.40 8.27 12.48
CA PRO A 66 -9.54 9.18 12.30
C PRO A 66 -9.97 9.31 10.84
N ASP A 67 -11.26 9.55 10.61
CA ASP A 67 -11.86 9.74 9.27
C ASP A 67 -11.28 10.92 8.48
N ASN A 68 -10.74 11.93 9.17
CA ASN A 68 -10.18 13.13 8.55
C ASN A 68 -8.70 13.00 8.17
N ASN A 69 -8.12 11.79 8.31
CA ASN A 69 -6.75 11.55 7.90
C ASN A 69 -6.58 11.62 6.37
N THR A 70 -5.42 12.09 5.94
CA THR A 70 -5.03 12.08 4.53
C THR A 70 -4.57 10.68 4.12
N LEU A 71 -5.34 10.04 3.26
CA LEU A 71 -5.06 8.70 2.77
C LEU A 71 -4.24 8.74 1.48
N VAL A 72 -3.09 8.07 1.50
CA VAL A 72 -2.21 7.88 0.35
C VAL A 72 -2.27 6.42 -0.05
N ARG A 73 -2.97 6.13 -1.15
CA ARG A 73 -3.21 4.78 -1.66
C ARG A 73 -2.17 4.44 -2.72
N ILE A 74 -1.42 3.35 -2.51
CA ILE A 74 -0.26 3.02 -3.34
C ILE A 74 -0.29 1.54 -3.72
N VAL A 75 -0.09 1.26 -5.00
CA VAL A 75 0.41 -0.03 -5.47
C VAL A 75 1.90 0.12 -5.71
N LEU A 76 2.71 -0.50 -4.85
CA LEU A 76 4.16 -0.53 -5.00
C LEU A 76 4.53 -1.74 -5.87
N HIS A 77 4.87 -1.46 -7.12
CA HIS A 77 5.15 -2.46 -8.15
C HIS A 77 6.64 -2.76 -8.21
N ASP A 78 7.01 -4.01 -7.95
CA ASP A 78 8.36 -4.52 -8.17
C ASP A 78 8.61 -4.66 -9.67
N ASP A 79 9.23 -3.64 -10.26
CA ASP A 79 9.47 -3.53 -11.69
C ASP A 79 10.78 -4.18 -12.15
N HIS A 80 11.48 -4.89 -11.25
CA HIS A 80 12.66 -5.65 -11.61
C HIS A 80 12.28 -6.85 -12.51
N GLY A 81 13.15 -7.21 -13.46
CA GLY A 81 12.98 -8.40 -14.30
C GLY A 81 12.08 -8.26 -15.53
N GLY A 82 11.80 -7.03 -15.99
CA GLY A 82 11.03 -6.81 -17.22
C GLY A 82 9.51 -6.91 -17.05
N CYS A 83 9.00 -6.71 -15.82
CA CYS A 83 7.58 -6.73 -15.52
C CYS A 83 6.82 -5.65 -16.31
N TYR A 84 5.80 -6.07 -17.05
CA TYR A 84 4.95 -5.20 -17.87
C TYR A 84 3.76 -4.67 -17.08
N VAL A 85 3.38 -3.42 -17.34
CA VAL A 85 2.15 -2.83 -16.82
C VAL A 85 1.19 -2.64 -17.98
N TYR A 86 0.06 -3.33 -17.92
CA TYR A 86 -0.99 -3.15 -18.92
C TYR A 86 -1.63 -1.76 -18.75
N SER A 87 -1.83 -1.04 -19.86
CA SER A 87 -2.41 0.31 -19.86
C SER A 87 -3.74 0.37 -19.12
N GLN A 88 -4.59 -0.63 -19.31
CA GLN A 88 -5.87 -0.77 -18.60
C GLN A 88 -5.71 -0.87 -17.08
N ALA A 89 -4.64 -1.50 -16.59
CA ALA A 89 -4.37 -1.59 -15.16
C ALA A 89 -4.00 -0.22 -14.58
N GLN A 90 -3.16 0.54 -15.29
CA GLN A 90 -2.79 1.90 -14.90
C GLN A 90 -4.01 2.82 -14.87
N ILE A 91 -4.84 2.77 -15.92
CA ILE A 91 -6.09 3.56 -16.01
C ILE A 91 -7.03 3.23 -14.84
N GLU A 92 -7.20 1.94 -14.51
CA GLU A 92 -8.09 1.54 -13.42
C GLU A 92 -7.59 2.02 -12.05
N LEU A 93 -6.28 1.97 -11.80
CA LEU A 93 -5.69 2.52 -10.57
C LEU A 93 -5.88 4.02 -10.47
N GLU A 94 -5.64 4.76 -11.56
CA GLU A 94 -5.82 6.22 -11.61
C GLU A 94 -7.28 6.62 -11.38
N ARG A 95 -8.23 5.90 -11.99
CA ARG A 95 -9.68 6.12 -11.78
C ARG A 95 -10.08 6.01 -10.31
N ARG A 96 -9.38 5.17 -9.54
CA ARG A 96 -9.61 4.94 -8.10
C ARG A 96 -8.71 5.79 -7.20
N LYS A 97 -7.95 6.74 -7.76
CA LYS A 97 -6.98 7.57 -7.03
C LYS A 97 -5.92 6.76 -6.28
N ILE A 98 -5.50 5.64 -6.88
CA ILE A 98 -4.43 4.78 -6.37
C ILE A 98 -3.18 5.03 -7.20
N LYS A 99 -2.10 5.43 -6.55
CA LYS A 99 -0.84 5.70 -7.22
C LYS A 99 -0.09 4.38 -7.46
N ARG A 100 0.20 4.05 -8.72
CA ARG A 100 1.27 3.08 -9.02
C ARG A 100 2.63 3.72 -8.75
N GLN A 101 3.46 3.07 -7.95
CA GLN A 101 4.85 3.47 -7.73
C GLN A 101 5.77 2.29 -8.10
N PRO A 102 6.66 2.43 -9.09
CA PRO A 102 7.70 1.43 -9.32
C PRO A 102 8.68 1.40 -8.14
N LEU A 103 9.12 0.20 -7.74
CA LEU A 103 10.05 -0.01 -6.63
C LEU A 103 11.42 0.60 -6.94
N SER A 104 11.87 0.52 -8.20
CA SER A 104 13.11 1.13 -8.69
C SER A 104 13.21 2.64 -8.42
N SER A 105 12.10 3.36 -8.45
CA SER A 105 12.01 4.81 -8.23
C SER A 105 11.34 5.18 -6.90
N ALA A 106 11.07 4.21 -6.03
CA ALA A 106 10.37 4.42 -4.79
C ALA A 106 11.21 5.22 -3.76
N SER A 107 10.52 6.02 -2.96
CA SER A 107 11.13 6.79 -1.88
C SER A 107 11.74 5.88 -0.80
N LYS A 108 12.65 6.42 0.02
CA LYS A 108 13.25 5.69 1.17
C LYS A 108 12.18 5.12 2.12
N LEU A 109 11.06 5.81 2.30
CA LEU A 109 9.95 5.33 3.13
C LEU A 109 9.31 4.08 2.51
N LEU A 110 8.92 4.11 1.24
CA LEU A 110 8.25 2.99 0.58
C LEU A 110 9.16 1.76 0.48
N ARG A 111 10.46 1.96 0.22
CA ARG A 111 11.45 0.88 0.28
C ARG A 111 11.52 0.25 1.67
N ARG A 112 11.55 1.08 2.73
CA ARG A 112 11.52 0.59 4.10
C ARG A 112 10.24 -0.22 4.42
N LEU A 113 9.08 0.21 3.93
CA LEU A 113 7.83 -0.54 4.12
C LEU A 113 7.86 -1.89 3.40
N TYR A 114 8.40 -1.92 2.18
CA TYR A 114 8.61 -3.16 1.43
C TYR A 114 9.54 -4.15 2.17
N ASP A 115 10.64 -3.65 2.73
CA ASP A 115 11.57 -4.47 3.52
C ASP A 115 10.92 -5.01 4.81
N LEU A 116 10.10 -4.20 5.48
CA LEU A 116 9.33 -4.60 6.66
C LEU A 116 8.34 -5.71 6.31
N TYR A 117 7.57 -5.54 5.24
CA TYR A 117 6.66 -6.56 4.74
C TYR A 117 7.38 -7.87 4.38
N LYS A 118 8.49 -7.80 3.63
CA LYS A 118 9.30 -8.98 3.31
C LYS A 118 9.76 -9.75 4.54
N LYS A 119 10.12 -9.05 5.63
CA LYS A 119 10.49 -9.70 6.90
C LYS A 119 9.28 -10.33 7.56
N SER A 120 8.11 -9.68 7.48
CA SER A 120 6.87 -10.17 8.07
C SER A 120 6.34 -11.44 7.41
N CYS A 121 6.65 -11.70 6.13
CA CYS A 121 6.24 -12.91 5.40
C CYS A 121 7.20 -14.10 5.59
N LYS A 122 8.36 -13.89 6.23
CA LYS A 122 9.36 -14.96 6.47
C LYS A 122 9.17 -15.68 7.80
N ASN A 123 8.26 -15.20 8.63
CA ASN A 123 7.88 -15.75 9.94
C ASN A 123 6.41 -16.18 9.88
#